data_AF-A0A536XSE9-F1
#
_entry.id   AF-A0A536XSE9-F1
#
_cell.length_a   1.000
_cell.length_b   1.000
_cell.length_c   1.000
_cell.angle_alpha   90.00
_cell.angle_beta   90.00
_cell.angle_gamma   90.00
#
_symmetry.space_group_name_H-M   'P 1'
#
loop_
_entity.id
_entity.type
_entity.pdbx_description
1 polymer ?
#
loop_
_entity_poly.entity_id
_entity_poly.type
_entity_poly.pdbx_seq_one_letter_code
_entity_poly.pdbx_strand_id
1 'polypeptide(L)'
;EHARQLAELVSRVPCKINLIPFNPFPNSGFVRSPRRVIDRFGELLGASGIVTTTRKTRGDEIDAACGQLAGKIHDRTRRRARLEGTGS
;
A
#
# COMPACT_ATOMS: atom_id res chain seq x y z
N GLU A 1 -17.01 1.70 -12.57
CA GLU A 1 -16.40 2.55 -13.61
C GLU A 1 -14.91 2.27 -13.79
N HIS A 2 -14.05 2.62 -12.82
CA HIS A 2 -12.59 2.48 -12.94
C HIS A 2 -12.07 1.09 -13.39
N ALA A 3 -12.71 -0.01 -12.98
CA ALA A 3 -12.31 -1.35 -13.44
C ALA A 3 -12.41 -1.50 -14.97
N ARG A 4 -13.45 -0.91 -15.59
CA ARG A 4 -13.64 -0.95 -17.05
C ARG A 4 -12.62 -0.08 -17.76
N GLN A 5 -12.38 1.12 -17.24
CA GLN A 5 -11.36 2.04 -17.76
C GLN A 5 -9.96 1.41 -17.69
N LEU A 6 -9.66 0.71 -16.59
CA LEU A 6 -8.41 -0.01 -16.44
C LEU A 6 -8.30 -1.17 -17.43
N ALA A 7 -9.36 -1.95 -17.62
CA ALA A 7 -9.37 -3.04 -18.61
C ALA A 7 -9.14 -2.52 -20.03
N GLU A 8 -9.75 -1.39 -20.40
CA GLU A 8 -9.52 -0.73 -21.68
C GLU A 8 -8.06 -0.26 -21.82
N LEU A 9 -7.53 0.38 -20.79
CA LEU A 9 -6.15 0.90 -20.76
C LEU A 9 -5.12 -0.20 -20.98
N VAL A 10 -5.32 -1.38 -20.40
CA VAL A 10 -4.37 -2.50 -20.50
C VAL A 10 -4.71 -3.50 -21.61
N SER A 11 -5.73 -3.24 -22.41
CA SER A 11 -6.23 -4.18 -23.44
C SER A 11 -5.16 -4.67 -24.44
N ARG A 12 -4.12 -3.87 -24.68
CA ARG A 12 -3.00 -4.19 -25.58
C ARG A 12 -1.74 -4.70 -24.90
N VAL A 13 -1.74 -4.78 -23.57
CA VAL A 13 -0.57 -5.17 -22.77
C VAL A 13 -0.91 -6.44 -22.00
N PRO A 14 -0.34 -7.60 -22.38
CA PRO A 14 -0.48 -8.82 -21.60
C PRO A 14 0.04 -8.59 -20.19
N CYS A 15 -0.86 -8.60 -19.20
CA CYS A 15 -0.49 -8.30 -17.82
C CYS A 15 -1.34 -9.11 -16.82
N LYS A 16 -0.86 -9.12 -15.58
CA LYS A 16 -1.59 -9.62 -14.42
C LYS A 16 -1.80 -8.46 -13.47
N ILE A 17 -3.02 -8.28 -12.97
CA ILE A 17 -3.33 -7.22 -12.02
C ILE A 17 -3.31 -7.79 -10.60
N ASN A 18 -2.73 -7.03 -9.68
CA ASN A 18 -2.70 -7.37 -8.26
C ASN A 18 -3.31 -6.23 -7.45
N LEU A 19 -4.53 -6.42 -6.96
CA LEU A 19 -5.23 -5.47 -6.11
C LEU A 19 -4.60 -5.47 -4.73
N ILE A 20 -4.23 -4.29 -4.25
CA ILE A 20 -3.67 -4.08 -2.91
C ILE A 20 -4.70 -3.27 -2.13
N PRO A 21 -5.41 -3.89 -1.17
CA PRO A 21 -6.23 -3.13 -0.25
C PRO A 21 -5.36 -2.12 0.49
N PHE A 22 -5.83 -0.87 0.56
CA PHE A 22 -5.06 0.20 1.17
C PHE A 22 -4.86 -0.05 2.69
N ASN A 23 -3.63 0.14 3.17
CA ASN A 23 -3.30 0.09 4.58
C ASN A 23 -3.21 1.53 5.11
N PRO A 24 -4.17 1.98 5.94
CA PRO A 24 -4.18 3.34 6.42
C PRO A 24 -2.97 3.63 7.32
N PHE A 25 -2.45 4.85 7.22
CA PHE A 25 -1.42 5.39 8.09
C PHE A 25 -1.76 6.85 8.46
N PRO A 26 -1.22 7.40 9.56
CA PRO A 26 -1.49 8.76 9.99
C PRO A 26 -1.26 9.79 8.87
N ASN A 27 -2.19 10.74 8.71
CA ASN A 27 -2.17 11.80 7.70
C ASN A 27 -2.29 11.33 6.22
N SER A 28 -2.62 10.06 5.96
CA SER A 28 -2.80 9.59 4.58
C SER A 28 -4.02 10.19 3.87
N GLY A 29 -5.07 10.59 4.60
CA GLY A 29 -6.31 11.11 4.03
C GLY A 29 -7.15 10.08 3.26
N PHE A 30 -6.72 8.83 3.18
CA PHE A 30 -7.39 7.76 2.46
C PHE A 30 -7.88 6.67 3.39
N VAL A 31 -8.91 5.94 2.94
CA VAL A 31 -9.50 4.80 3.65
C VAL A 31 -9.40 3.55 2.80
N ARG A 32 -9.33 2.40 3.48
CA ARG A 32 -9.38 1.11 2.82
C ARG A 32 -10.74 0.91 2.14
N SER A 33 -10.71 0.52 0.86
CA SER A 33 -11.93 0.13 0.14
C SER A 33 -12.62 -1.04 0.84
N PRO A 34 -13.96 -1.02 0.95
CA PRO A 34 -14.71 -2.16 1.49
C PRO A 34 -14.44 -3.44 0.70
N ARG A 35 -14.43 -4.59 1.39
CA ARG A 35 -14.13 -5.89 0.76
C ARG A 35 -14.99 -6.16 -0.48
N ARG A 36 -16.30 -5.93 -0.39
CA ARG A 36 -17.24 -6.07 -1.51
C ARG A 36 -16.88 -5.24 -2.75
N VAL A 37 -16.28 -4.06 -2.55
CA VAL A 37 -15.88 -3.17 -3.65
C VAL A 37 -14.63 -3.71 -4.33
N ILE A 38 -13.66 -4.20 -3.55
CA ILE A 38 -12.44 -4.83 -4.07
C ILE A 38 -12.80 -6.11 -4.85
N ASP A 39 -13.66 -6.95 -4.29
CA ASP A 39 -14.11 -8.19 -4.93
C ASP A 39 -14.83 -7.87 -6.25
N ARG A 40 -15.76 -6.90 -6.25
CA ARG A 40 -16.45 -6.46 -7.47
C ARG A 40 -15.50 -5.88 -8.52
N PHE A 41 -14.47 -5.16 -8.09
CA PHE A 41 -13.45 -4.63 -8.99
C PHE A 41 -12.66 -5.77 -9.66
N GLY A 42 -12.27 -6.77 -8.87
CA GLY A 42 -11.59 -7.97 -9.37
C GLY A 42 -12.46 -8.81 -10.32
N GLU A 43 -13.74 -9.00 -10.00
CA GLU A 43 -14.71 -9.67 -10.87
C GLU A 43 -14.82 -9.00 -12.24
N LEU A 44 -14.92 -7.66 -12.26
CA LEU A 44 -15.04 -6.91 -13.51
C LEU A 44 -13.78 -7.05 -14.38
N LEU A 45 -12.59 -7.02 -13.78
CA LEU A 45 -11.34 -7.27 -14.51
C LEU A 45 -11.24 -8.72 -15.01
N GLY A 46 -11.64 -9.68 -14.18
CA GLY A 46 -11.67 -11.10 -14.54
C GLY A 46 -12.63 -11.39 -15.69
N ALA A 47 -13.80 -10.75 -15.70
CA ALA A 47 -14.77 -10.84 -16.79
C ALA A 47 -14.22 -10.28 -18.12
N SER A 48 -13.23 -9.38 -18.08
CA SER A 48 -12.49 -8.87 -19.24
C SER A 48 -11.29 -9.75 -19.63
N GLY A 49 -11.14 -10.93 -19.04
CA GLY A 49 -10.04 -11.86 -19.32
C GLY A 49 -8.73 -11.55 -18.60
N ILE A 50 -8.73 -10.58 -17.68
CA ILE A 50 -7.51 -10.15 -16.97
C ILE A 50 -7.33 -10.97 -15.70
N VAL A 51 -6.23 -11.71 -15.62
CA VAL A 51 -5.86 -12.43 -14.40
C VAL A 51 -5.63 -11.43 -13.28
N THR A 52 -6.53 -11.46 -12.29
CA THR A 52 -6.54 -10.53 -11.17
C THR A 52 -6.42 -11.28 -9.86
N THR A 53 -5.47 -10.86 -9.03
CA THR A 53 -5.30 -11.36 -7.66
C THR A 53 -5.53 -10.23 -6.67
N THR A 54 -5.92 -10.55 -5.45
CA THR A 54 -6.00 -9.56 -4.37
C THR A 54 -5.02 -9.97 -3.28
N ARG A 55 -4.10 -9.08 -2.91
CA ARG A 55 -3.19 -9.34 -1.78
C ARG A 55 -3.99 -9.43 -0.50
N LYS A 56 -3.86 -10.55 0.20
CA LYS A 56 -4.27 -10.66 1.60
C LYS A 56 -3.31 -9.80 2.41
N THR A 57 -3.83 -8.83 3.16
CA THR A 57 -3.04 -8.16 4.20
C THR A 57 -2.65 -9.20 5.23
N ARG A 58 -1.34 -9.48 5.37
CA ARG A 58 -0.81 -10.11 6.58
C ARG A 58 -0.37 -8.97 7.49
N GLY A 59 -0.92 -8.89 8.70
CA GLY A 59 -0.49 -7.90 9.70
C GLY A 59 -1.55 -6.91 10.20
N ASP A 60 -2.83 -7.01 9.81
CA ASP A 60 -3.91 -6.18 10.40
C ASP A 60 -4.06 -6.42 11.92
N GLU A 61 -3.53 -7.54 12.43
CA GLU A 61 -3.51 -7.86 13.87
C GLU A 61 -2.26 -7.30 14.60
N ILE A 62 -1.22 -6.83 13.88
CA ILE A 62 0.10 -6.52 14.48
C ILE A 62 0.81 -5.28 13.89
N ASP A 63 0.11 -4.37 13.19
CA ASP A 63 0.70 -3.15 12.62
C ASP A 63 1.99 -3.41 11.78
N ALA A 64 1.97 -4.49 10.99
CA ALA A 64 3.08 -4.88 10.11
C ALA A 64 2.74 -4.78 8.61
N ALA A 65 1.69 -4.05 8.27
CA ALA A 65 1.21 -3.93 6.89
C ALA A 65 2.14 -3.02 6.06
N CYS A 66 2.29 -3.32 4.76
CA CYS A 66 3.14 -2.53 3.85
C CYS A 66 2.75 -1.03 3.90
N GLY A 67 3.70 -0.18 4.29
CA GLY A 67 3.49 1.24 4.63
C GLY A 67 3.92 1.60 6.06
N GLN A 68 3.95 0.62 6.98
CA GLN A 68 4.31 0.82 8.39
C GLN A 68 5.81 0.59 8.71
N LEU A 69 6.63 0.26 7.69
CA LEU A 69 8.09 0.25 7.80
C LEU A 69 8.71 1.66 7.82
N ALA A 70 7.94 2.68 8.20
CA ALA A 70 8.49 3.84 8.86
C ALA A 70 8.87 3.44 10.29
N GLY A 71 9.89 2.58 10.43
CA GLY A 71 10.51 2.32 11.72
C GLY A 71 10.81 3.65 12.38
N LYS A 72 10.63 3.77 13.71
CA LYS A 72 11.04 4.95 14.47
C LYS A 72 12.46 5.30 14.07
N ILE A 73 12.62 6.26 13.16
CA ILE A 73 13.93 6.83 12.86
C ILE A 73 14.24 7.64 14.09
N HIS A 74 14.89 7.00 15.07
CA HIS A 74 15.71 7.72 16.01
C HIS A 74 16.78 8.40 15.18
N ASP A 75 16.49 9.63 14.80
CA ASP A 75 17.42 10.55 14.19
C ASP A 75 18.68 10.58 15.07
N ARG A 76 19.73 9.87 14.63
CA ARG A 76 21.02 9.80 15.31
C ARG A 76 21.91 10.99 14.97
N THR A 77 21.40 12.02 14.29
CA THR A 77 22.18 13.17 13.83
C THR A 77 22.56 14.12 14.98
N ARG A 78 22.14 13.85 16.22
CA ARG A 78 22.54 14.62 17.42
C ARG A 78 23.70 14.02 18.23
N ARG A 79 24.45 13.02 17.72
CA ARG A 79 25.64 12.53 18.45
C ARG A 79 26.80 13.53 18.51
N ARG A 80 26.91 14.45 17.54
CA ARG A 80 28.02 15.42 17.49
C ARG A 80 27.89 16.55 18.53
N ALA A 81 26.65 16.91 18.91
CA ALA A 81 26.39 17.97 19.89
C ALA A 81 26.72 17.58 21.35
N ARG A 82 26.95 16.30 21.66
CA ARG A 82 27.29 15.84 23.02
C ARG A 82 28.78 15.74 23.31
N LEU A 83 29.64 15.81 22.28
CA LEU A 83 31.10 15.68 22.43
C LEU A 83 31.82 17.04 22.57
N GLU A 84 31.16 18.15 22.22
CA GLU A 84 31.75 19.50 22.29
C GLU A 84 31.46 20.23 23.61
N GLY A 85 30.72 19.61 24.55
CA GLY A 85 30.33 20.21 25.82
C GLY A 85 31.11 19.72 27.06
N THR A 86 32.08 18.84 26.91
CA THR A 86 32.93 18.33 28.01
C THR A 86 34.38 18.69 27.71
N GLY A 87 34.71 19.96 27.93
CA GLY A 87 36.04 20.51 27.67
C GLY A 87 36.17 21.92 28.25
N SER A 88 36.06 22.02 29.57
CA SER A 88 36.61 23.12 30.38
C SER A 88 37.04 22.55 31.72
#